data_AF-A0AA38R6Q8-F1
#
_entry.id   AF-A0AA38R6Q8-F1
#
_cell.length_a   1.000
_cell.length_b   1.000
_cell.length_c   1.000
_cell.angle_alpha   90.00
_cell.angle_beta   90.00
_cell.angle_gamma   90.00
#
_symmetry.space_group_name_H-M   'P 1'
#
loop_
_entity.id
_entity.type
_entity.pdbx_description
1 polymer ?
#
loop_
_entity_poly.entity_id
_entity_poly.type
_entity_poly.pdbx_seq_one_letter_code
_entity_poly.pdbx_strand_id
1 'polypeptide(L)'
;MQPFNYLTSLLSLAVFLSIVQSRAIRNETTWDSHSHDLQARAWVTEPGAEKHLCLLSSPLDYSNPNSGKYEYDNEAQGQGVSIVVIDTGFEYEALPQHFGTEPGNPRPLGTWSVPAEIRNPPMPDDQKAKGWRYTPDDMKDYAHPDPDTGKPAGHGTGMAILAAGLQNGVARKAGLYLIKAGYAIWDKKNKIVEDGFTTDAALTALMYVRDCLADGTLKPGKTVVLYTLSGNIDAITKTKGLPYYNWYHKQMKAVLQDLDSKGAVLVFSAGNGGIEDPFEPTTDYIPQTMAYADTPYVLVGSVNANGQLARHTSPGTTDVPLTVYAQGLNVRVWDVGMGDYAIDGGTSPAAAIAAGQVANFMNHPLFPTQFQYDPSDPPENSVGQRMKKWLRGPLAYQRVADGNKLDEPAQNYKYTVPENIPTIYNFIHGPQ
;
A
#
# COMPACT_ATOMS: atom_id res chain seq x y z
N MET A 1 -74.12 -1.82 2.68
CA MET A 1 -73.45 -2.33 1.48
C MET A 1 -72.12 -2.93 1.96
N GLN A 2 -72.18 -4.17 2.45
CA GLN A 2 -71.70 -5.39 1.80
C GLN A 2 -70.23 -5.33 1.30
N PRO A 3 -69.36 -6.25 1.79
CA PRO A 3 -67.96 -6.36 1.39
C PRO A 3 -67.80 -7.31 0.18
N PHE A 4 -66.80 -7.08 -0.66
CA PHE A 4 -66.41 -8.05 -1.68
C PHE A 4 -65.19 -8.85 -1.22
N ASN A 5 -65.47 -10.10 -0.82
CA ASN A 5 -64.54 -11.21 -0.87
C ASN A 5 -64.46 -11.70 -2.32
N TYR A 6 -63.26 -11.99 -2.81
CA TYR A 6 -63.03 -13.09 -3.74
C TYR A 6 -61.82 -13.89 -3.29
N LEU A 7 -62.09 -15.17 -3.03
CA LEU A 7 -61.17 -16.25 -2.70
C LEU A 7 -61.49 -17.39 -3.67
N THR A 8 -60.48 -18.25 -3.94
CA THR A 8 -60.41 -19.43 -4.85
C THR A 8 -59.92 -19.11 -6.26
N SER A 9 -58.91 -19.78 -6.85
CA SER A 9 -58.36 -21.16 -6.71
C SER A 9 -56.83 -21.21 -7.00
N LEU A 10 -55.98 -21.81 -6.16
CA LEU A 10 -55.42 -23.19 -6.22
C LEU A 10 -54.77 -23.61 -7.56
N LEU A 11 -53.43 -23.63 -7.66
CA LEU A 11 -52.53 -24.81 -7.64
C LEU A 11 -51.14 -24.53 -8.27
N SER A 12 -50.08 -24.99 -7.58
CA SER A 12 -48.80 -25.51 -8.13
C SER A 12 -47.73 -24.56 -8.69
N LEU A 13 -46.70 -24.27 -7.89
CA LEU A 13 -45.26 -24.55 -8.13
C LEU A 13 -44.44 -23.90 -6.99
N ALA A 14 -43.99 -24.69 -6.02
CA ALA A 14 -42.60 -25.15 -5.94
C ALA A 14 -41.58 -24.04 -5.62
N VAL A 15 -41.21 -23.98 -4.33
CA VAL A 15 -39.85 -23.87 -3.82
C VAL A 15 -38.87 -23.04 -4.67
N PHE A 16 -38.66 -21.79 -4.30
CA PHE A 16 -37.38 -21.10 -4.50
C PHE A 16 -36.87 -20.61 -3.15
N LEU A 17 -36.41 -21.58 -2.35
CA LEU A 17 -35.30 -21.33 -1.43
C LEU A 17 -34.10 -21.03 -2.34
N SER A 18 -33.75 -19.75 -2.49
CA SER A 18 -32.49 -19.37 -3.12
C SER A 18 -31.36 -19.76 -2.17
N ILE A 19 -30.97 -21.02 -2.28
CA ILE A 19 -29.66 -21.53 -1.89
C ILE A 19 -28.64 -20.63 -2.59
N VAL A 20 -28.09 -19.66 -1.86
CA VAL A 20 -26.79 -19.08 -2.18
C VAL A 20 -25.78 -20.17 -1.85
N GLN A 21 -25.73 -21.16 -2.73
CA GLN A 21 -24.62 -22.07 -2.82
C GLN A 21 -23.45 -21.20 -3.22
N SER A 22 -22.49 -21.09 -2.32
CA SER A 22 -21.10 -20.79 -2.59
C SER A 22 -20.63 -21.68 -3.73
N ARG A 23 -20.91 -21.26 -4.97
CA ARG A 23 -20.15 -21.70 -6.14
C ARG A 23 -18.79 -21.06 -5.95
N ALA A 24 -17.96 -21.77 -5.18
CA ALA A 24 -16.53 -21.70 -5.32
C ALA A 24 -16.26 -21.63 -6.82
N ILE A 25 -15.62 -20.54 -7.23
CA ILE A 25 -14.98 -20.43 -8.52
C ILE A 25 -13.92 -21.52 -8.53
N ARG A 26 -14.31 -22.76 -8.82
CA ARG A 26 -13.42 -23.75 -9.42
C ARG A 26 -13.21 -23.28 -10.84
N ASN A 27 -12.40 -22.23 -10.98
CA ASN A 27 -11.58 -22.14 -12.16
C ASN A 27 -10.70 -23.40 -12.08
N GLU A 28 -10.97 -24.35 -12.97
CA GLU A 28 -9.99 -25.34 -13.40
C GLU A 28 -8.85 -24.61 -14.11
N THR A 29 -8.20 -23.68 -13.41
CA THR A 29 -6.83 -23.28 -13.71
C THR A 29 -6.01 -24.53 -13.45
N THR A 30 -5.42 -25.06 -14.52
CA THR A 30 -4.47 -26.17 -14.57
C THR A 30 -3.22 -25.86 -13.72
N TRP A 31 -3.37 -25.88 -12.40
CA TRP A 31 -2.28 -25.69 -11.43
C TRP A 31 -1.43 -26.95 -11.28
N ASP A 32 -2.00 -28.13 -11.57
CA ASP A 32 -1.32 -29.42 -11.38
C ASP A 32 0.00 -29.53 -12.15
N SER A 33 0.12 -28.90 -13.33
CA SER A 33 1.35 -28.94 -14.13
C SER A 33 2.47 -28.04 -13.60
N HIS A 34 2.19 -27.08 -12.72
CA HIS A 34 3.18 -26.13 -12.19
C HIS A 34 3.82 -26.58 -10.87
N SER A 35 3.25 -27.59 -10.20
CA SER A 35 3.79 -28.14 -8.95
C SER A 35 5.18 -28.76 -9.14
N HIS A 36 5.45 -29.35 -10.32
CA HIS A 36 6.76 -29.89 -10.68
C HIS A 36 7.81 -28.81 -10.98
N ASP A 37 7.40 -27.63 -11.46
CA ASP A 37 8.31 -26.50 -11.79
C ASP A 37 8.75 -25.69 -10.55
N LEU A 38 8.07 -25.84 -9.42
CA LEU A 38 8.47 -25.18 -8.18
C LEU A 38 9.79 -25.75 -7.61
N GLN A 39 10.04 -27.05 -7.79
CA GLN A 39 11.19 -27.76 -7.19
C GLN A 39 12.53 -27.49 -7.91
N ALA A 40 12.52 -26.94 -9.13
CA ALA A 40 13.73 -26.73 -9.93
C ALA A 40 14.31 -25.30 -9.85
N ARG A 41 13.72 -24.41 -9.05
CA ARG A 41 14.11 -22.99 -9.00
C ARG A 41 15.25 -22.72 -8.01
N ALA A 42 15.96 -21.62 -8.21
CA ALA A 42 17.01 -21.14 -7.31
C ALA A 42 16.40 -20.41 -6.09
N TRP A 43 15.93 -21.19 -5.11
CA TRP A 43 15.38 -20.64 -3.87
C TRP A 43 16.53 -20.19 -2.98
N VAL A 44 16.36 -19.03 -2.35
CA VAL A 44 17.30 -18.51 -1.35
C VAL A 44 16.62 -18.51 0.00
N THR A 45 17.31 -19.03 1.01
CA THR A 45 16.87 -19.00 2.40
C THR A 45 17.78 -18.09 3.21
N GLU A 46 17.19 -17.10 3.87
CA GLU A 46 17.87 -16.18 4.77
C GLU A 46 17.42 -16.42 6.22
N PRO A 47 18.24 -17.08 7.04
CA PRO A 47 17.94 -17.21 8.46
C PRO A 47 18.11 -15.85 9.15
N GLY A 48 17.17 -15.49 10.02
CA GLY A 48 17.26 -14.25 10.81
C GLY A 48 16.99 -12.97 10.00
N ALA A 49 16.27 -13.08 8.88
CA ALA A 49 15.72 -11.92 8.19
C ALA A 49 14.70 -11.18 9.08
N GLU A 50 14.38 -9.95 8.71
CA GLU A 50 13.38 -9.14 9.41
C GLU A 50 11.99 -9.82 9.41
N LYS A 51 11.21 -9.59 10.46
CA LYS A 51 9.95 -10.31 10.69
C LYS A 51 8.95 -10.16 9.55
N HIS A 52 8.93 -9.01 8.87
CA HIS A 52 8.02 -8.77 7.75
C HIS A 52 8.38 -9.63 6.54
N LEU A 53 9.67 -9.82 6.26
CA LEU A 53 10.15 -10.71 5.21
C LEU A 53 9.80 -12.16 5.56
N CYS A 54 10.04 -12.57 6.82
CA CYS A 54 9.72 -13.91 7.27
C CYS A 54 8.22 -14.21 7.19
N LEU A 55 7.35 -13.25 7.52
CA LEU A 55 5.91 -13.40 7.37
C LEU A 55 5.53 -13.62 5.89
N LEU A 56 6.11 -12.85 4.96
CA LEU A 56 5.84 -13.00 3.53
C LEU A 56 6.14 -14.40 3.01
N SER A 57 7.21 -15.05 3.48
CA SER A 57 7.58 -16.38 3.00
C SER A 57 7.04 -17.54 3.84
N SER A 58 6.41 -17.29 4.99
CA SER A 58 5.99 -18.39 5.85
C SER A 58 4.86 -19.22 5.21
N PRO A 59 4.87 -20.56 5.36
CA PRO A 59 3.78 -21.43 4.92
C PRO A 59 2.56 -21.30 5.84
N LEU A 60 1.42 -21.84 5.42
CA LEU A 60 0.23 -21.91 6.25
C LEU A 60 0.47 -22.81 7.47
N ASP A 61 0.72 -22.17 8.61
CA ASP A 61 0.82 -22.82 9.92
C ASP A 61 0.25 -21.89 10.99
N TYR A 62 -0.98 -22.17 11.43
CA TYR A 62 -1.66 -21.37 12.45
C TYR A 62 -0.97 -21.38 13.82
N SER A 63 -0.13 -22.38 14.10
CA SER A 63 0.62 -22.47 15.35
C SER A 63 1.94 -21.70 15.31
N ASN A 64 2.47 -21.50 14.11
CA ASN A 64 3.71 -20.77 13.87
C ASN A 64 3.60 -19.91 12.58
N PRO A 65 2.76 -18.85 12.60
CA PRO A 65 2.44 -18.06 11.40
C PRO A 65 3.63 -17.31 10.81
N ASN A 66 4.72 -17.18 11.57
CA ASN A 66 5.97 -16.57 11.15
C ASN A 66 7.14 -17.48 11.52
N SER A 67 7.66 -18.18 10.51
CA SER A 67 8.70 -19.19 10.66
C SER A 67 10.08 -18.65 11.10
N GLY A 68 10.28 -17.33 11.09
CA GLY A 68 11.57 -16.70 11.36
C GLY A 68 12.62 -16.93 10.25
N LYS A 69 12.19 -17.40 9.08
CA LYS A 69 13.02 -17.59 7.89
C LYS A 69 12.41 -16.83 6.73
N TYR A 70 13.25 -16.15 5.96
CA TYR A 70 12.84 -15.58 4.68
C TYR A 70 13.28 -16.49 3.53
N GLU A 71 12.31 -17.07 2.82
CA GLU A 71 12.55 -17.91 1.64
C GLU A 71 11.97 -17.23 0.41
N TYR A 72 12.75 -17.08 -0.66
CA TYR A 72 12.28 -16.38 -1.85
C TYR A 72 12.89 -16.93 -3.15
N ASP A 73 12.18 -16.68 -4.25
CA ASP A 73 12.68 -16.90 -5.61
C ASP A 73 13.60 -15.72 -6.00
N ASN A 74 14.89 -16.02 -6.23
CA ASN A 74 15.90 -15.02 -6.57
C ASN A 74 15.61 -14.31 -7.90
N GLU A 75 14.87 -14.94 -8.81
CA GLU A 75 14.45 -14.33 -10.09
C GLU A 75 13.25 -13.41 -9.90
N ALA A 76 12.45 -13.61 -8.85
CA ALA A 76 11.24 -12.84 -8.59
C ALA A 76 11.47 -11.55 -7.78
N GLN A 77 12.70 -11.08 -7.59
CA GLN A 77 13.03 -9.93 -6.71
C GLN A 77 12.73 -8.54 -7.32
N GLY A 78 11.73 -8.45 -8.21
CA GLY A 78 11.28 -7.19 -8.81
C GLY A 78 12.19 -6.62 -9.91
N GLN A 79 13.12 -7.40 -10.44
CA GLN A 79 14.04 -6.96 -11.50
C GLN A 79 13.28 -6.35 -12.68
N GLY A 80 13.70 -5.16 -13.13
CA GLY A 80 13.08 -4.47 -14.26
C GLY A 80 11.70 -3.84 -13.99
N VAL A 81 11.21 -3.90 -12.75
CA VAL A 81 10.06 -3.13 -12.26
C VAL A 81 10.57 -1.90 -11.52
N SER A 82 9.94 -0.76 -11.71
CA SER A 82 10.19 0.47 -10.93
C SER A 82 9.11 0.63 -9.86
N ILE A 83 9.52 0.85 -8.61
CA ILE A 83 8.63 1.29 -7.53
C ILE A 83 8.78 2.80 -7.38
N VAL A 84 7.71 3.51 -7.71
CA VAL A 84 7.58 4.94 -7.48
C VAL A 84 7.11 5.15 -6.05
N VAL A 85 7.86 5.90 -5.25
CA VAL A 85 7.51 6.21 -3.86
C VAL A 85 7.22 7.70 -3.77
N ILE A 86 5.99 8.07 -3.42
CA ILE A 86 5.56 9.47 -3.26
C ILE A 86 5.41 9.75 -1.77
N ASP A 87 6.34 10.53 -1.19
CA ASP A 87 6.43 10.68 0.27
C ASP A 87 7.14 11.99 0.71
N THR A 88 7.60 12.09 1.95
CA THR A 88 8.18 13.27 2.60
C THR A 88 9.59 13.64 2.14
N GLY A 89 10.33 12.72 1.56
CA GLY A 89 11.73 12.88 1.14
C GLY A 89 12.51 11.58 1.32
N PHE A 90 13.80 11.60 0.98
CA PHE A 90 14.64 10.40 0.91
C PHE A 90 16.12 10.70 1.16
N GLU A 91 16.74 10.03 2.13
CA GLU A 91 18.19 10.09 2.41
C GLU A 91 19.02 9.14 1.53
N TYR A 92 18.71 9.07 0.23
CA TYR A 92 19.32 8.06 -0.67
C TYR A 92 20.82 8.25 -0.91
N GLU A 93 21.34 9.48 -0.79
CA GLU A 93 22.77 9.79 -0.94
C GLU A 93 23.56 9.39 0.32
N ALA A 94 22.95 9.55 1.49
CA ALA A 94 23.57 9.20 2.77
C ALA A 94 23.48 7.70 3.08
N LEU A 95 22.62 6.96 2.37
CA LEU A 95 22.34 5.54 2.61
C LEU A 95 22.59 4.67 1.37
N PRO A 96 23.77 4.75 0.74
CA PRO A 96 24.04 4.07 -0.52
C PRO A 96 23.92 2.54 -0.41
N GLN A 97 24.16 1.96 0.77
CA GLN A 97 23.99 0.54 1.08
C GLN A 97 22.53 0.06 1.01
N HIS A 98 21.57 0.97 1.16
CA HIS A 98 20.14 0.64 1.06
C HIS A 98 19.58 0.94 -0.32
N PHE A 99 20.07 2.00 -0.97
CA PHE A 99 19.53 2.47 -2.24
C PHE A 99 20.26 1.94 -3.48
N GLY A 100 21.44 1.35 -3.32
CA GLY A 100 22.24 0.81 -4.43
C GLY A 100 22.87 1.90 -5.28
N THR A 101 23.43 2.91 -4.62
CA THR A 101 24.14 4.03 -5.30
C THR A 101 25.67 3.86 -5.25
N GLU A 102 26.19 2.80 -4.63
CA GLU A 102 27.62 2.50 -4.61
C GLU A 102 28.14 2.07 -6.00
N PRO A 103 29.36 2.52 -6.40
CA PRO A 103 30.04 2.00 -7.58
C PRO A 103 30.30 0.50 -7.47
N GLY A 104 29.47 -0.32 -8.12
CA GLY A 104 29.59 -1.78 -8.12
C GLY A 104 28.27 -2.52 -7.91
N ASN A 105 27.26 -1.85 -7.35
CA ASN A 105 25.89 -2.37 -7.28
C ASN A 105 24.86 -1.30 -7.65
N PRO A 106 24.98 -0.67 -8.85
CA PRO A 106 24.08 0.40 -9.24
C PRO A 106 22.69 -0.16 -9.51
N ARG A 107 21.69 0.39 -8.83
CA ARG A 107 20.29 0.12 -9.10
C ARG A 107 19.67 1.31 -9.84
N PRO A 108 18.72 1.11 -10.77
CA PRO A 108 18.00 2.21 -11.38
C PRO A 108 17.35 3.09 -10.30
N LEU A 109 17.73 4.36 -10.28
CA LEU A 109 17.25 5.34 -9.32
C LEU A 109 16.89 6.63 -10.06
N GLY A 110 15.62 7.02 -10.01
CA GLY A 110 15.14 8.35 -10.41
C GLY A 110 14.71 9.15 -9.21
N THR A 111 14.86 10.46 -9.26
CA THR A 111 14.40 11.37 -8.20
C THR A 111 13.71 12.58 -8.79
N TRP A 112 12.68 13.07 -8.10
CA TRP A 112 12.01 14.31 -8.46
C TRP A 112 11.39 14.95 -7.21
N SER A 113 11.39 16.27 -7.16
CA SER A 113 10.81 17.06 -6.07
C SER A 113 9.64 17.85 -6.63
N VAL A 114 8.47 17.75 -6.00
CA VAL A 114 7.36 18.67 -6.32
C VAL A 114 7.85 20.09 -6.08
N PRO A 115 7.69 21.02 -7.04
CA PRO A 115 8.15 22.40 -6.89
C PRO A 115 7.71 23.02 -5.56
N ALA A 116 8.63 23.68 -4.87
CA ALA A 116 8.41 24.19 -3.52
C ALA A 116 7.19 25.11 -3.42
N GLU A 117 6.87 25.88 -4.47
CA GLU A 117 5.70 26.77 -4.54
C GLU A 117 4.35 26.03 -4.58
N ILE A 118 4.34 24.75 -4.95
CA ILE A 118 3.15 23.87 -4.90
C ILE A 118 3.13 23.10 -3.58
N ARG A 119 4.31 22.63 -3.16
CA ARG A 119 4.49 21.78 -1.98
C ARG A 119 4.29 22.50 -0.66
N ASN A 120 4.76 23.74 -0.58
CA ASN A 120 4.78 24.51 0.65
C ASN A 120 3.52 25.39 0.71
N PRO A 121 2.62 25.20 1.71
CA PRO A 121 1.47 26.09 1.85
C PRO A 121 1.91 27.54 2.15
N PRO A 122 1.04 28.54 1.97
CA PRO A 122 1.36 29.90 2.41
C PRO A 122 1.59 29.94 3.93
N MET A 123 2.78 30.37 4.36
CA MET A 123 3.10 30.50 5.78
C MET A 123 2.40 31.74 6.38
N PRO A 124 1.62 31.58 7.47
CA PRO A 124 1.04 32.71 8.21
C PRO A 124 2.07 33.70 8.74
N ASP A 125 1.70 34.97 8.86
CA ASP A 125 2.62 36.03 9.28
C ASP A 125 3.08 35.89 10.75
N ASP A 126 2.26 35.31 11.62
CA ASP A 126 2.65 35.03 13.01
C ASP A 126 3.72 33.93 13.08
N GLN A 127 3.69 32.95 12.17
CA GLN A 127 4.73 31.93 12.04
C GLN A 127 6.03 32.54 11.52
N LYS A 128 5.96 33.39 10.48
CA LYS A 128 7.14 34.15 10.00
C LYS A 128 7.74 35.02 11.11
N ALA A 129 6.90 35.69 11.90
CA ALA A 129 7.33 36.52 13.03
C ALA A 129 8.02 35.71 14.15
N LYS A 130 7.68 34.43 14.30
CA LYS A 130 8.39 33.49 15.19
C LYS A 130 9.75 33.03 14.62
N GLY A 131 10.09 33.45 13.41
CA GLY A 131 11.30 33.04 12.68
C GLY A 131 11.18 31.66 12.04
N TRP A 132 9.95 31.19 11.79
CA TRP A 132 9.74 29.92 11.10
C TRP A 132 10.05 30.05 9.61
N ARG A 133 10.52 28.97 9.00
CA ARG A 133 10.87 28.90 7.58
C ARG A 133 10.73 27.48 7.05
N TYR A 134 10.43 27.32 5.77
CA TYR A 134 10.50 26.02 5.12
C TYR A 134 11.93 25.47 5.11
N THR A 135 12.05 24.14 5.13
CA THR A 135 13.32 23.45 4.90
C THR A 135 13.86 23.74 3.48
N PRO A 136 15.16 23.50 3.23
CA PRO A 136 15.73 23.58 1.89
C PRO A 136 14.93 22.75 0.89
N ASP A 137 14.86 23.24 -0.35
CA ASP A 137 14.26 22.48 -1.45
C ASP A 137 15.27 21.48 -2.01
N ASP A 138 15.51 20.43 -1.23
CA ASP A 138 16.31 19.28 -1.60
C ASP A 138 15.50 17.98 -1.40
N MET A 139 16.11 16.84 -1.71
CA MET A 139 15.46 15.54 -1.58
C MET A 139 15.43 15.00 -0.15
N LYS A 140 16.01 15.68 0.85
CA LYS A 140 16.16 15.12 2.19
C LYS A 140 14.83 14.87 2.86
N ASP A 141 14.84 13.89 3.76
CA ASP A 141 13.64 13.45 4.44
C ASP A 141 13.47 14.17 5.78
N TYR A 142 12.89 15.37 5.67
CA TYR A 142 12.56 16.18 6.83
C TYR A 142 11.20 15.75 7.38
N ALA A 143 11.18 15.08 8.53
CA ALA A 143 9.93 14.75 9.23
C ALA A 143 9.96 15.29 10.66
N HIS A 144 8.77 15.56 11.20
CA HIS A 144 8.63 15.98 12.59
C HIS A 144 9.15 14.86 13.51
N PRO A 145 9.84 15.21 14.60
CA PRO A 145 10.22 14.22 15.58
C PRO A 145 9.00 13.52 16.15
N ASP A 146 8.99 12.20 16.19
CA ASP A 146 7.93 11.43 16.83
C ASP A 146 7.67 12.02 18.23
N PRO A 147 6.42 12.34 18.60
CA PRO A 147 6.12 13.07 19.83
C PRO A 147 6.41 12.27 21.10
N ASP A 148 6.44 10.94 21.02
CA ASP A 148 6.70 10.05 22.15
C ASP A 148 8.21 9.81 22.35
N THR A 149 8.98 9.81 21.27
CA THR A 149 10.43 9.56 21.29
C THR A 149 11.28 10.82 21.14
N GLY A 150 10.70 11.90 20.62
CA GLY A 150 11.36 13.16 20.30
C GLY A 150 12.32 13.10 19.10
N LYS A 151 12.27 12.05 18.25
CA LYS A 151 13.28 11.81 17.19
C LYS A 151 12.71 11.95 15.78
N PRO A 152 13.39 12.65 14.85
CA PRO A 152 12.94 12.82 13.45
C PRO A 152 12.81 11.47 12.72
N ALA A 153 11.61 11.05 12.32
CA ALA A 153 11.45 9.70 11.77
C ALA A 153 11.93 9.54 10.31
N GLY A 154 11.70 10.54 9.45
CA GLY A 154 11.92 10.44 8.01
C GLY A 154 11.06 9.32 7.39
N HIS A 155 9.78 9.64 7.14
CA HIS A 155 8.78 8.64 6.74
C HIS A 155 9.10 8.02 5.37
N GLY A 156 9.41 8.84 4.35
CA GLY A 156 9.65 8.38 2.98
C GLY A 156 10.87 7.47 2.80
N THR A 157 11.96 7.74 3.51
CA THR A 157 13.18 6.93 3.50
C THR A 157 12.88 5.51 3.99
N GLY A 158 12.17 5.41 5.11
CA GLY A 158 11.72 4.13 5.66
C GLY A 158 10.86 3.34 4.69
N MET A 159 9.87 3.99 4.07
CA MET A 159 8.98 3.34 3.11
C MET A 159 9.71 2.83 1.87
N ALA A 160 10.63 3.63 1.32
CA ALA A 160 11.45 3.23 0.18
C ALA A 160 12.36 2.03 0.49
N ILE A 161 12.95 1.99 1.69
CA ILE A 161 13.79 0.88 2.15
C ILE A 161 12.96 -0.40 2.37
N LEU A 162 11.77 -0.32 2.96
CA LEU A 162 10.89 -1.48 3.11
C LEU A 162 10.42 -2.05 1.77
N ALA A 163 10.10 -1.18 0.81
CA ALA A 163 9.63 -1.62 -0.50
C ALA A 163 10.76 -2.31 -1.30
N ALA A 164 11.94 -1.70 -1.39
CA ALA A 164 13.00 -2.17 -2.28
C ALA A 164 14.43 -1.97 -1.78
N GLY A 165 14.66 -1.65 -0.51
CA GLY A 165 16.01 -1.54 0.04
C GLY A 165 16.83 -2.82 -0.17
N LEU A 166 18.12 -2.70 -0.48
CA LEU A 166 18.96 -3.85 -0.87
C LEU A 166 19.05 -4.96 0.20
N GLN A 167 18.90 -4.62 1.48
CA GLN A 167 19.02 -5.55 2.61
C GLN A 167 17.67 -5.94 3.19
N ASN A 168 16.84 -4.95 3.53
CA ASN A 168 15.59 -5.16 4.27
C ASN A 168 14.32 -4.98 3.41
N GLY A 169 14.51 -4.67 2.12
CA GLY A 169 13.42 -4.49 1.17
C GLY A 169 12.85 -5.81 0.68
N VAL A 170 11.59 -5.77 0.29
CA VAL A 170 10.88 -6.92 -0.29
C VAL A 170 11.31 -7.18 -1.74
N ALA A 171 11.45 -6.13 -2.56
CA ALA A 171 11.84 -6.21 -3.97
C ALA A 171 13.26 -5.68 -4.19
N ARG A 172 14.26 -6.43 -3.73
CA ARG A 172 15.66 -5.96 -3.64
C ARG A 172 16.30 -5.62 -4.99
N LYS A 173 15.75 -6.09 -6.11
CA LYS A 173 16.24 -5.80 -7.49
C LYS A 173 15.34 -4.82 -8.26
N ALA A 174 14.26 -4.32 -7.66
CA ALA A 174 13.41 -3.31 -8.28
C ALA A 174 14.11 -1.95 -8.32
N GLY A 175 13.95 -1.22 -9.44
CA GLY A 175 14.34 0.19 -9.50
C GLY A 175 13.51 1.04 -8.55
N LEU A 176 14.05 2.14 -8.06
CA LEU A 176 13.29 3.14 -7.31
C LEU A 176 13.13 4.42 -8.10
N TYR A 177 11.96 5.04 -7.96
CA TYR A 177 11.71 6.38 -8.44
C TYR A 177 11.12 7.21 -7.29
N LEU A 178 11.91 8.12 -6.73
CA LEU A 178 11.63 8.77 -5.46
C LEU A 178 11.06 10.17 -5.68
N ILE A 179 9.83 10.41 -5.25
CA ILE A 179 9.14 11.68 -5.43
C ILE A 179 8.88 12.35 -4.08
N LYS A 180 9.53 13.50 -3.84
CA LYS A 180 9.30 14.30 -2.63
C LYS A 180 8.07 15.19 -2.83
N ALA A 181 6.98 14.86 -2.14
CA ALA A 181 5.73 15.61 -2.14
C ALA A 181 5.40 16.26 -0.78
N GLY A 182 6.12 15.90 0.30
CA GLY A 182 5.93 16.49 1.63
C GLY A 182 6.79 17.73 1.90
N TYR A 183 6.26 18.66 2.69
CA TYR A 183 6.96 19.83 3.21
C TYR A 183 7.32 19.64 4.69
N ALA A 184 8.28 20.43 5.15
CA ALA A 184 8.54 20.61 6.58
C ALA A 184 8.93 22.05 6.90
N ILE A 185 8.69 22.47 8.13
CA ILE A 185 8.93 23.82 8.64
C ILE A 185 9.91 23.75 9.81
N TRP A 186 10.98 24.52 9.72
CA TRP A 186 11.91 24.79 10.80
C TRP A 186 11.49 25.99 11.64
N ASP A 187 11.70 25.89 12.95
CA ASP A 187 11.77 27.06 13.82
C ASP A 187 13.11 27.80 13.66
N LYS A 188 13.28 28.89 14.43
CA LYS A 188 14.51 29.70 14.43
C LYS A 188 15.78 28.93 14.86
N LYS A 189 15.65 27.73 15.42
CA LYS A 189 16.74 26.85 15.85
C LYS A 189 16.94 25.66 14.90
N ASN A 190 16.28 25.66 13.73
CA ASN A 190 16.27 24.53 12.79
C ASN A 190 15.66 23.24 13.37
N LYS A 191 14.77 23.35 14.36
CA LYS A 191 13.96 22.21 14.79
C LYS A 191 12.74 22.12 13.89
N ILE A 192 12.42 20.92 13.39
CA ILE A 192 11.15 20.68 12.69
C ILE A 192 10.00 20.88 13.68
N VAL A 193 9.06 21.76 13.33
CA VAL A 193 7.87 22.08 14.14
C VAL A 193 6.56 21.72 13.46
N GLU A 194 6.61 21.48 12.15
CA GLU A 194 5.48 21.05 11.34
C GLU A 194 6.02 20.33 10.12
N ASP A 195 5.34 19.28 9.70
CA ASP A 195 5.52 18.58 8.44
C ASP A 195 4.16 18.12 7.92
N GLY A 196 4.09 17.82 6.64
CA GLY A 196 2.85 17.40 6.01
C GLY A 196 2.93 17.43 4.50
N PHE A 197 1.78 17.42 3.86
CA PHE A 197 1.65 17.51 2.40
C PHE A 197 0.42 18.33 2.06
N THR A 198 0.41 18.90 0.86
CA THR A 198 -0.76 19.57 0.31
C THR A 198 -1.46 18.65 -0.67
N THR A 199 -2.78 18.82 -0.81
CA THR A 199 -3.58 18.14 -1.84
C THR A 199 -3.04 18.44 -3.24
N ASP A 200 -2.62 19.69 -3.50
CA ASP A 200 -2.05 20.09 -4.79
C ASP A 200 -0.71 19.38 -5.07
N ALA A 201 0.16 19.22 -4.06
CA ALA A 201 1.41 18.48 -4.21
C ALA A 201 1.20 16.99 -4.47
N ALA A 202 0.26 16.37 -3.75
CA ALA A 202 -0.14 14.99 -3.98
C ALA A 202 -0.63 14.75 -5.42
N LEU A 203 -1.53 15.62 -5.91
CA LEU A 203 -2.03 15.52 -7.29
C LEU A 203 -0.93 15.77 -8.33
N THR A 204 -0.08 16.77 -8.10
CA THR A 204 1.04 17.10 -9.00
C THR A 204 2.03 15.95 -9.10
N ALA A 205 2.34 15.27 -8.00
CA ALA A 205 3.19 14.09 -8.00
C ALA A 205 2.60 12.97 -8.86
N LEU A 206 1.31 12.67 -8.74
CA LEU A 206 0.66 11.63 -9.57
C LEU A 206 0.59 12.03 -11.05
N MET A 207 0.35 13.30 -11.36
CA MET A 207 0.40 13.82 -12.73
C MET A 207 1.80 13.71 -13.32
N TYR A 208 2.84 13.95 -12.53
CA TYR A 208 4.22 13.75 -12.95
C TYR A 208 4.51 12.28 -13.28
N VAL A 209 4.06 11.33 -12.45
CA VAL A 209 4.20 9.89 -12.73
C VAL A 209 3.49 9.52 -14.04
N ARG A 210 2.29 10.05 -14.28
CA ARG A 210 1.55 9.87 -15.52
C ARG A 210 2.37 10.36 -16.72
N ASP A 211 2.99 11.52 -16.60
CA ASP A 211 3.81 12.10 -17.66
C ASP A 211 5.07 11.26 -17.91
N CYS A 212 5.72 10.75 -16.86
CA CYS A 212 6.84 9.81 -16.98
C CYS A 212 6.45 8.48 -17.65
N LEU A 213 5.22 8.00 -17.48
CA LEU A 213 4.73 6.83 -18.23
C LEU A 213 4.47 7.16 -19.69
N ALA A 214 4.01 8.38 -19.98
CA ALA A 214 3.72 8.84 -21.32
C ALA A 214 4.99 9.11 -22.15
N ASP A 215 6.04 9.64 -21.53
CA ASP A 215 7.32 9.93 -22.19
C ASP A 215 8.32 8.75 -22.20
N GLY A 216 7.98 7.66 -21.50
CA GLY A 216 8.78 6.44 -21.43
C GLY A 216 9.88 6.43 -20.37
N THR A 217 9.97 7.47 -19.53
CA THR A 217 10.84 7.49 -18.33
C THR A 217 10.50 6.33 -17.38
N LEU A 218 9.21 6.05 -17.20
CA LEU A 218 8.69 4.88 -16.51
C LEU A 218 8.07 3.91 -17.51
N LYS A 219 8.18 2.61 -17.25
CA LYS A 219 7.74 1.57 -18.17
C LYS A 219 6.29 1.14 -17.87
N PRO A 220 5.38 1.21 -18.86
CA PRO A 220 4.05 0.60 -18.75
C PRO A 220 4.11 -0.88 -18.38
N GLY A 221 3.24 -1.34 -17.48
CA GLY A 221 3.22 -2.73 -17.01
C GLY A 221 4.38 -3.15 -16.12
N LYS A 222 5.30 -2.22 -15.80
CA LYS A 222 6.49 -2.44 -14.98
C LYS A 222 6.68 -1.29 -13.99
N THR A 223 5.58 -0.69 -13.55
CA THR A 223 5.57 0.44 -12.60
C THR A 223 4.58 0.15 -11.48
N VAL A 224 5.05 0.22 -10.23
CA VAL A 224 4.24 0.19 -9.01
C VAL A 224 4.30 1.57 -8.38
N VAL A 225 3.16 2.18 -8.07
CA VAL A 225 3.09 3.47 -7.40
C VAL A 225 2.67 3.24 -5.95
N LEU A 226 3.61 3.40 -5.04
CA LEU A 226 3.39 3.41 -3.61
C LEU A 226 3.00 4.83 -3.18
N TYR A 227 1.76 4.98 -2.74
CA TYR A 227 1.21 6.25 -2.26
C TYR A 227 0.70 6.07 -0.83
N THR A 228 1.46 6.59 0.12
CA THR A 228 1.25 6.46 1.58
C THR A 228 0.57 7.67 2.20
N LEU A 229 0.26 8.69 1.40
CA LEU A 229 -0.39 9.94 1.84
C LEU A 229 -1.91 9.75 1.94
N SER A 230 -2.59 10.55 2.77
CA SER A 230 -4.06 10.48 2.91
C SER A 230 -4.68 11.82 3.31
N GLY A 231 -5.64 12.31 2.55
CA GLY A 231 -6.38 13.52 2.91
C GLY A 231 -7.69 13.19 3.61
N ASN A 232 -7.90 13.61 4.87
CA ASN A 232 -9.22 13.51 5.49
C ASN A 232 -10.22 14.45 4.76
N ILE A 233 -11.32 13.88 4.28
CA ILE A 233 -12.29 14.58 3.40
C ILE A 233 -12.97 15.74 4.13
N ASP A 234 -13.31 15.56 5.40
CA ASP A 234 -13.93 16.60 6.22
C ASP A 234 -12.95 17.74 6.49
N ALA A 235 -11.68 17.42 6.77
CA ALA A 235 -10.64 18.42 6.94
C ALA A 235 -10.43 19.25 5.66
N ILE A 236 -10.37 18.61 4.49
CA ILE A 236 -10.25 19.30 3.19
C ILE A 236 -11.50 20.18 2.95
N THR A 237 -12.69 19.64 3.17
CA THR A 237 -13.95 20.36 2.94
C THR A 237 -14.08 21.57 3.87
N LYS A 238 -13.70 21.44 5.14
CA LYS A 238 -13.72 22.52 6.12
C LYS A 238 -12.71 23.62 5.80
N THR A 239 -11.53 23.26 5.32
CA THR A 239 -10.42 24.21 5.09
C THR A 239 -10.46 24.88 3.72
N LYS A 240 -10.88 24.15 2.67
CA LYS A 240 -10.85 24.60 1.27
C LYS A 240 -12.24 24.72 0.64
N GLY A 241 -13.28 24.20 1.29
CA GLY A 241 -14.66 24.21 0.80
C GLY A 241 -15.02 23.03 -0.09
N LEU A 242 -16.31 22.69 -0.11
CA LEU A 242 -16.87 21.60 -0.94
C LEU A 242 -16.57 21.75 -2.45
N PRO A 243 -16.60 22.94 -3.07
CA PRO A 243 -16.24 23.08 -4.48
C PRO A 243 -14.80 22.67 -4.78
N TYR A 244 -13.86 22.99 -3.90
CA TYR A 244 -12.46 22.57 -4.05
C TYR A 244 -12.34 21.06 -3.90
N TYR A 245 -12.96 20.46 -2.87
CA TYR A 245 -12.96 19.00 -2.69
C TYR A 245 -13.50 18.28 -3.92
N ASN A 246 -14.64 18.71 -4.48
CA ASN A 246 -15.23 18.10 -5.67
C ASN A 246 -14.31 18.20 -6.89
N TRP A 247 -13.63 19.34 -7.08
CA TRP A 247 -12.63 19.49 -8.12
C TRP A 247 -11.45 18.52 -7.89
N TYR A 248 -10.88 18.51 -6.68
CA TYR A 248 -9.74 17.67 -6.33
C TYR A 248 -10.05 16.19 -6.48
N HIS A 249 -11.20 15.73 -5.97
CA HIS A 249 -11.70 14.37 -6.14
C HIS A 249 -11.82 13.98 -7.62
N LYS A 250 -12.35 14.88 -8.47
CA LYS A 250 -12.43 14.64 -9.92
C LYS A 250 -11.05 14.50 -10.57
N GLN A 251 -10.10 15.38 -10.22
CA GLN A 251 -8.74 15.33 -10.77
C GLN A 251 -7.99 14.07 -10.31
N MET A 252 -8.09 13.76 -9.01
CA MET A 252 -7.50 12.56 -8.43
C MET A 252 -8.04 11.30 -9.11
N LYS A 253 -9.36 11.17 -9.25
CA LYS A 253 -9.96 10.04 -9.98
C LYS A 253 -9.44 9.94 -11.42
N ALA A 254 -9.39 11.06 -12.14
CA ALA A 254 -8.92 11.08 -13.52
C ALA A 254 -7.45 10.65 -13.65
N VAL A 255 -6.55 11.14 -12.79
CA VAL A 255 -5.13 10.77 -12.86
C VAL A 255 -4.91 9.30 -12.45
N LEU A 256 -5.63 8.80 -11.45
CA LEU A 256 -5.51 7.39 -11.04
C LEU A 256 -6.02 6.44 -12.13
N GLN A 257 -7.12 6.78 -12.81
CA GLN A 257 -7.59 6.02 -13.98
C GLN A 257 -6.57 6.06 -15.12
N ASP A 258 -5.95 7.21 -15.36
CA ASP A 258 -4.98 7.34 -16.45
C ASP A 258 -3.68 6.56 -16.16
N LEU A 259 -3.20 6.56 -14.91
CA LEU A 259 -2.07 5.76 -14.45
C LEU A 259 -2.32 4.26 -14.65
N ASP A 260 -3.49 3.77 -14.24
CA ASP A 260 -3.88 2.37 -14.43
C ASP A 260 -3.98 1.98 -15.91
N SER A 261 -4.58 2.85 -16.75
CA SER A 261 -4.65 2.60 -18.20
C SER A 261 -3.28 2.55 -18.88
N LYS A 262 -2.25 3.15 -18.26
CA LYS A 262 -0.85 3.07 -18.67
C LYS A 262 -0.08 1.92 -18.01
N GLY A 263 -0.79 1.00 -17.36
CA GLY A 263 -0.24 -0.22 -16.79
C GLY A 263 0.51 -0.03 -15.47
N ALA A 264 0.27 1.07 -14.74
CA ALA A 264 0.76 1.21 -13.37
C ALA A 264 -0.13 0.46 -12.38
N VAL A 265 0.46 -0.18 -11.37
CA VAL A 265 -0.29 -0.74 -10.23
C VAL A 265 -0.21 0.25 -9.06
N LEU A 266 -1.37 0.67 -8.55
CA LEU A 266 -1.49 1.68 -7.49
C LEU A 266 -1.70 0.99 -6.14
N VAL A 267 -0.82 1.26 -5.17
CA VAL A 267 -0.85 0.68 -3.82
C VAL A 267 -0.98 1.79 -2.78
N PHE A 268 -2.04 1.73 -1.98
CA PHE A 268 -2.40 2.72 -0.98
C PHE A 268 -2.35 2.14 0.43
N SER A 269 -1.89 2.94 1.39
CA SER A 269 -2.12 2.68 2.81
C SER A 269 -3.60 2.90 3.15
N ALA A 270 -4.15 2.05 4.02
CA ALA A 270 -5.55 2.15 4.44
C ALA A 270 -5.85 3.36 5.34
N GLY A 271 -4.85 3.90 6.05
CA GLY A 271 -5.03 4.89 7.11
C GLY A 271 -4.93 4.26 8.50
N ASN A 272 -4.71 5.10 9.51
CA ASN A 272 -4.49 4.68 10.91
C ASN A 272 -5.66 5.08 11.85
N GLY A 273 -6.84 5.32 11.27
CA GLY A 273 -8.02 5.83 11.97
C GLY A 273 -8.78 4.80 12.84
N GLY A 274 -8.30 3.55 12.93
CA GLY A 274 -8.99 2.49 13.67
C GLY A 274 -9.02 2.68 15.19
N ILE A 275 -8.12 3.50 15.73
CA ILE A 275 -8.02 3.80 17.17
C ILE A 275 -8.69 5.12 17.57
N GLU A 276 -9.11 5.92 16.60
CA GLU A 276 -9.71 7.25 16.82
C GLU A 276 -11.09 7.16 17.52
N ASP A 277 -11.60 8.32 17.98
CA ASP A 277 -12.92 8.44 18.58
C ASP A 277 -13.72 9.64 18.03
N PRO A 278 -14.68 9.42 17.11
CA PRO A 278 -15.04 8.13 16.49
C PRO A 278 -13.90 7.58 15.62
N PHE A 279 -13.92 6.27 15.34
CA PHE A 279 -12.96 5.69 14.39
C PHE A 279 -13.19 6.26 12.98
N GLU A 280 -12.13 6.36 12.19
CA GLU A 280 -12.16 6.91 10.83
C GLU A 280 -11.96 5.76 9.80
N PRO A 281 -13.04 5.29 9.13
CA PRO A 281 -12.95 4.29 8.07
C PRO A 281 -12.23 4.81 6.83
N THR A 282 -11.83 3.88 5.96
CA THR A 282 -11.20 4.17 4.66
C THR A 282 -12.01 5.11 3.75
N THR A 283 -13.33 5.21 3.96
CA THR A 283 -14.22 6.12 3.22
C THR A 283 -14.03 7.60 3.56
N ASP A 284 -13.37 7.90 4.67
CA ASP A 284 -13.16 9.26 5.17
C ASP A 284 -11.90 9.92 4.59
N TYR A 285 -11.10 9.14 3.84
CA TYR A 285 -9.83 9.58 3.28
C TYR A 285 -9.78 9.48 1.75
N ILE A 286 -9.03 10.39 1.13
CA ILE A 286 -8.71 10.37 -0.30
C ILE A 286 -7.20 10.15 -0.48
N PRO A 287 -6.75 9.24 -1.38
CA PRO A 287 -7.51 8.52 -2.41
C PRO A 287 -8.17 7.21 -1.96
N GLN A 288 -8.09 6.83 -0.69
CA GLN A 288 -8.58 5.55 -0.17
C GLN A 288 -10.04 5.27 -0.57
N THR A 289 -10.91 6.29 -0.48
CA THR A 289 -12.32 6.24 -0.87
C THR A 289 -12.57 5.81 -2.33
N MET A 290 -11.55 5.85 -3.20
CA MET A 290 -11.64 5.44 -4.61
C MET A 290 -11.33 3.95 -4.83
N ALA A 291 -10.85 3.23 -3.81
CA ALA A 291 -10.43 1.83 -3.90
C ALA A 291 -11.60 0.83 -3.78
N TYR A 292 -12.71 1.11 -4.46
CA TYR A 292 -13.89 0.24 -4.52
C TYR A 292 -13.56 -1.21 -4.91
N ALA A 293 -14.49 -2.13 -4.68
CA ALA A 293 -14.30 -3.54 -4.99
C ALA A 293 -13.89 -3.80 -6.46
N ASP A 294 -14.40 -3.02 -7.40
CA ASP A 294 -14.23 -3.15 -8.85
C ASP A 294 -13.25 -2.13 -9.46
N THR A 295 -12.48 -1.38 -8.66
CA THR A 295 -11.38 -0.53 -9.15
C THR A 295 -10.03 -1.21 -9.04
N PRO A 296 -9.01 -0.83 -9.83
CA PRO A 296 -7.70 -1.50 -9.86
C PRO A 296 -6.79 -1.18 -8.66
N TYR A 297 -7.26 -0.39 -7.69
CA TYR A 297 -6.42 0.15 -6.63
C TYR A 297 -6.29 -0.83 -5.46
N VAL A 298 -5.05 -1.12 -5.05
CA VAL A 298 -4.74 -2.01 -3.94
C VAL A 298 -4.71 -1.21 -2.65
N LEU A 299 -5.67 -1.46 -1.75
CA LEU A 299 -5.75 -0.82 -0.43
C LEU A 299 -5.25 -1.78 0.65
N VAL A 300 -4.23 -1.37 1.41
CA VAL A 300 -3.46 -2.27 2.28
C VAL A 300 -3.70 -1.96 3.76
N GLY A 301 -4.23 -2.95 4.47
CA GLY A 301 -4.37 -2.91 5.94
C GLY A 301 -3.12 -3.41 6.66
N SER A 302 -3.06 -3.14 7.96
CA SER A 302 -1.92 -3.49 8.81
C SER A 302 -2.20 -4.75 9.65
N VAL A 303 -1.22 -5.64 9.72
CA VAL A 303 -1.16 -6.76 10.68
C VAL A 303 0.14 -6.72 11.49
N ASN A 304 0.19 -7.49 12.58
CA ASN A 304 1.43 -7.72 13.33
C ASN A 304 2.27 -8.85 12.69
N ALA A 305 3.41 -9.19 13.33
CA ALA A 305 4.33 -10.22 12.84
C ALA A 305 3.73 -11.62 12.74
N ASN A 306 2.58 -11.89 13.37
CA ASN A 306 1.85 -13.16 13.31
C ASN A 306 0.69 -13.12 12.29
N GLY A 307 0.49 -12.01 11.57
CA GLY A 307 -0.65 -11.83 10.68
C GLY A 307 -1.99 -11.57 11.39
N GLN A 308 -1.95 -11.11 12.65
CA GLN A 308 -3.15 -10.68 13.38
C GLN A 308 -3.45 -9.21 13.06
N LEU A 309 -4.74 -8.84 12.94
CA LEU A 309 -5.20 -7.48 12.65
C LEU A 309 -4.52 -6.50 13.59
N ALA A 310 -3.96 -5.41 13.07
CA ALA A 310 -3.49 -4.32 13.90
C ALA A 310 -4.64 -3.35 14.17
N ARG A 311 -4.98 -3.10 15.44
CA ARG A 311 -6.15 -2.28 15.82
C ARG A 311 -6.18 -0.89 15.18
N HIS A 312 -5.02 -0.27 14.96
CA HIS A 312 -4.92 1.07 14.36
C HIS A 312 -5.37 1.13 12.91
N THR A 313 -5.44 0.02 12.18
CA THR A 313 -5.81 0.06 10.76
C THR A 313 -7.20 0.71 10.59
N SER A 314 -7.32 1.69 9.69
CA SER A 314 -8.63 2.19 9.28
C SER A 314 -9.44 1.03 8.69
N PRO A 315 -10.67 0.79 9.18
CA PRO A 315 -11.47 -0.31 8.67
C PRO A 315 -11.93 -0.05 7.24
N GLY A 316 -11.94 -1.12 6.43
CA GLY A 316 -12.64 -1.14 5.15
C GLY A 316 -14.16 -1.11 5.36
N THR A 317 -14.89 -0.62 4.37
CA THR A 317 -16.36 -0.68 4.33
C THR A 317 -16.82 -1.66 3.25
N THR A 318 -18.13 -1.88 3.13
CA THR A 318 -18.68 -2.68 2.01
C THR A 318 -18.36 -2.05 0.66
N ASP A 319 -18.38 -0.72 0.57
CA ASP A 319 -18.11 0.00 -0.67
C ASP A 319 -16.60 0.09 -0.95
N VAL A 320 -15.79 0.32 0.09
CA VAL A 320 -14.34 0.48 0.01
C VAL A 320 -13.65 -0.58 0.88
N PRO A 321 -13.65 -1.85 0.44
CA PRO A 321 -13.04 -2.92 1.22
C PRO A 321 -11.52 -2.90 1.09
N LEU A 322 -10.83 -3.26 2.18
CA LEU A 322 -9.40 -3.54 2.14
C LEU A 322 -9.12 -4.67 1.13
N THR A 323 -8.05 -4.52 0.36
CA THR A 323 -7.67 -5.50 -0.66
C THR A 323 -6.91 -6.66 -0.05
N VAL A 324 -5.93 -6.34 0.79
CA VAL A 324 -5.00 -7.28 1.41
C VAL A 324 -4.41 -6.65 2.67
N TYR A 325 -3.74 -7.45 3.48
CA TYR A 325 -3.00 -7.01 4.66
C TYR A 325 -1.51 -7.34 4.51
N ALA A 326 -0.66 -6.56 5.16
CA ALA A 326 0.77 -6.83 5.29
C ALA A 326 1.25 -6.40 6.68
N GLN A 327 2.42 -6.88 7.12
CA GLN A 327 2.93 -6.50 8.43
C GLN A 327 3.15 -4.98 8.46
N GLY A 328 2.42 -4.29 9.32
CA GLY A 328 2.56 -2.86 9.55
C GLY A 328 2.78 -2.51 11.01
N LEU A 329 2.52 -3.44 11.95
CA LEU A 329 2.79 -3.23 13.38
C LEU A 329 4.14 -3.83 13.78
N ASN A 330 4.90 -3.07 14.58
CA ASN A 330 6.23 -3.43 15.08
C ASN A 330 7.20 -3.80 13.95
N VAL A 331 7.20 -3.01 12.89
CA VAL A 331 8.10 -3.17 11.74
C VAL A 331 9.38 -2.40 12.03
N ARG A 332 10.53 -3.00 11.67
CA ARG A 332 11.82 -2.34 11.78
C ARG A 332 12.01 -1.42 10.57
N VAL A 333 12.00 -0.11 10.79
CA VAL A 333 12.06 0.92 9.74
C VAL A 333 13.29 1.79 9.96
N TRP A 334 13.93 2.24 8.88
CA TRP A 334 15.04 3.18 9.00
C TRP A 334 14.53 4.54 9.50
N ASP A 335 15.12 5.04 10.58
CA ASP A 335 14.79 6.32 11.19
C ASP A 335 15.94 7.32 10.91
N VAL A 336 15.63 8.37 10.16
CA VAL A 336 16.62 9.35 9.69
C VAL A 336 17.23 10.14 10.85
N GLY A 337 16.45 10.46 11.88
CA GLY A 337 16.87 11.22 13.05
C GLY A 337 17.74 10.41 14.01
N MET A 338 17.57 9.08 14.04
CA MET A 338 18.43 8.15 14.75
C MET A 338 19.69 7.80 13.96
N GLY A 339 19.62 7.85 12.62
CA GLY A 339 20.66 7.28 11.77
C GLY A 339 20.78 5.76 11.94
N ASP A 340 19.71 5.10 12.37
CA ASP A 340 19.61 3.66 12.60
C ASP A 340 18.13 3.25 12.47
N TYR A 341 17.84 1.98 12.65
CA TYR A 341 16.50 1.43 12.64
C TYR A 341 15.74 1.71 13.95
N ALA A 342 14.46 2.04 13.81
CA ALA A 342 13.47 2.09 14.88
C ALA A 342 12.37 1.05 14.67
N ILE A 343 11.59 0.79 15.71
CA ILE A 343 10.35 0.00 15.61
C ILE A 343 9.21 0.98 15.41
N ASP A 344 8.47 0.81 14.32
CA ASP A 344 7.36 1.68 13.93
C ASP A 344 6.09 0.86 13.64
N GLY A 345 4.96 1.55 13.56
CA GLY A 345 3.63 1.00 13.40
C GLY A 345 2.75 1.85 12.46
N GLY A 346 2.21 1.24 11.41
CA GLY A 346 1.22 1.91 10.57
C GLY A 346 0.83 1.13 9.33
N THR A 347 -0.18 1.64 8.62
CA THR A 347 -0.55 1.13 7.30
C THR A 347 0.40 1.57 6.19
N SER A 348 1.24 2.59 6.42
CA SER A 348 2.31 2.99 5.49
C SER A 348 3.38 1.90 5.34
N PRO A 349 4.02 1.38 6.43
CA PRO A 349 4.92 0.22 6.31
C PRO A 349 4.26 -0.98 5.61
N ALA A 350 3.00 -1.29 5.95
CA ALA A 350 2.26 -2.38 5.32
C ALA A 350 2.11 -2.17 3.81
N ALA A 351 1.73 -0.97 3.38
CA ALA A 351 1.62 -0.62 1.96
C ALA A 351 2.97 -0.70 1.24
N ALA A 352 4.07 -0.27 1.88
CA ALA A 352 5.42 -0.38 1.32
C ALA A 352 5.84 -1.83 1.09
N ILE A 353 5.61 -2.70 2.08
CA ILE A 353 5.86 -4.14 2.00
C ILE A 353 5.02 -4.77 0.88
N ALA A 354 3.73 -4.43 0.81
CA ALA A 354 2.84 -4.91 -0.25
C ALA A 354 3.26 -4.41 -1.63
N ALA A 355 3.71 -3.15 -1.78
CA ALA A 355 4.20 -2.61 -3.04
C ALA A 355 5.46 -3.33 -3.54
N GLY A 356 6.38 -3.66 -2.63
CA GLY A 356 7.53 -4.52 -2.96
C GLY A 356 7.08 -5.91 -3.41
N GLN A 357 6.12 -6.52 -2.73
CA GLN A 357 5.63 -7.84 -3.12
C GLN A 357 4.86 -7.83 -4.46
N VAL A 358 4.12 -6.76 -4.76
CA VAL A 358 3.51 -6.51 -6.07
C VAL A 358 4.59 -6.43 -7.16
N ALA A 359 5.68 -5.71 -6.92
CA ALA A 359 6.79 -5.64 -7.86
C ALA A 359 7.44 -7.02 -8.09
N ASN A 360 7.57 -7.82 -7.03
CA ASN A 360 8.04 -9.20 -7.14
C ASN A 360 7.12 -10.03 -8.04
N PHE A 361 5.80 -9.94 -7.85
CA PHE A 361 4.82 -10.65 -8.67
C PHE A 361 4.84 -10.23 -10.14
N MET A 362 4.97 -8.93 -10.43
CA MET A 362 5.07 -8.41 -11.79
C MET A 362 6.31 -8.89 -12.55
N ASN A 363 7.34 -9.38 -11.84
CA ASN A 363 8.54 -9.99 -12.40
C ASN A 363 8.63 -11.51 -12.18
N HIS A 364 7.63 -12.13 -11.54
CA HIS A 364 7.75 -13.52 -11.12
C HIS A 364 7.71 -14.47 -12.34
N PRO A 365 8.62 -15.45 -12.48
CA PRO A 365 8.60 -16.39 -13.60
C PRO A 365 7.37 -17.31 -13.66
N LEU A 366 6.61 -17.44 -12.57
CA LEU A 366 5.31 -18.16 -12.54
C LEU A 366 4.16 -17.32 -13.09
N PHE A 367 4.34 -16.01 -13.20
CA PHE A 367 3.30 -15.08 -13.63
C PHE A 367 3.66 -14.38 -14.95
N PRO A 368 4.19 -15.08 -15.98
CA PRO A 368 4.76 -14.44 -17.16
C PRO A 368 3.72 -13.66 -17.97
N THR A 369 2.44 -14.06 -17.91
CA THR A 369 1.35 -13.46 -18.70
C THR A 369 0.29 -12.79 -17.82
N GLN A 370 0.16 -13.20 -16.56
CA GLN A 370 -0.90 -12.76 -15.64
C GLN A 370 -0.82 -11.26 -15.32
N PHE A 371 0.39 -10.69 -15.32
CA PHE A 371 0.62 -9.27 -15.06
C PHE A 371 1.30 -8.57 -16.25
N GLN A 372 1.25 -9.17 -17.43
CA GLN A 372 1.70 -8.52 -18.66
C GLN A 372 0.77 -7.34 -18.98
N TYR A 373 1.32 -6.23 -19.42
CA TYR A 373 0.54 -5.08 -19.88
C TYR A 373 0.23 -5.20 -21.36
N ASP A 374 -1.04 -4.95 -21.70
CA ASP A 374 -1.51 -4.78 -23.06
C ASP A 374 -2.32 -3.46 -23.13
N PRO A 375 -1.93 -2.47 -23.95
CA PRO A 375 -2.68 -1.22 -24.08
C PRO A 375 -4.08 -1.40 -24.70
N SER A 376 -4.38 -2.58 -25.25
CA SER A 376 -5.71 -2.94 -25.74
C SER A 376 -6.60 -3.62 -24.69
N ASP A 377 -6.06 -3.92 -23.51
CA ASP A 377 -6.86 -4.47 -22.40
C ASP A 377 -7.99 -3.49 -22.04
N PRO A 378 -9.23 -3.98 -21.85
CA PRO A 378 -10.28 -3.15 -21.31
C PRO A 378 -10.01 -2.82 -19.82
N PRO A 379 -10.58 -1.74 -19.26
CA PRO A 379 -10.29 -1.31 -17.89
C PRO A 379 -10.48 -2.38 -16.82
N GLU A 380 -11.46 -3.28 -16.97
CA GLU A 380 -11.73 -4.40 -16.06
C GLU A 380 -10.66 -5.51 -16.12
N ASN A 381 -9.78 -5.47 -17.11
CA ASN A 381 -8.66 -6.38 -17.30
C ASN A 381 -7.31 -5.63 -17.25
N SER A 382 -7.24 -4.43 -16.66
CA SER A 382 -5.95 -3.75 -16.50
C SER A 382 -4.99 -4.60 -15.64
N VAL A 383 -3.68 -4.26 -15.68
CA VAL A 383 -2.68 -4.90 -14.81
C VAL A 383 -3.05 -4.74 -13.34
N GLY A 384 -3.55 -3.55 -12.95
CA GLY A 384 -4.00 -3.27 -11.59
C GLY A 384 -5.21 -4.13 -11.19
N GLN A 385 -6.19 -4.31 -12.08
CA GLN A 385 -7.33 -5.19 -11.81
C GLN A 385 -6.92 -6.64 -11.63
N ARG A 386 -6.06 -7.15 -12.52
CA ARG A 386 -5.53 -8.51 -12.41
C ARG A 386 -4.77 -8.66 -11.10
N MET A 387 -3.88 -7.74 -10.76
CA MET A 387 -3.14 -7.77 -9.50
C MET A 387 -4.08 -7.80 -8.29
N LYS A 388 -5.05 -6.88 -8.22
CA LYS A 388 -6.03 -6.81 -7.12
C LYS A 388 -6.84 -8.10 -6.97
N LYS A 389 -7.30 -8.69 -8.08
CA LYS A 389 -8.02 -9.96 -8.09
C LYS A 389 -7.17 -11.10 -7.52
N TRP A 390 -5.90 -11.16 -7.90
CA TRP A 390 -4.98 -12.18 -7.41
C TRP A 390 -4.62 -12.00 -5.92
N LEU A 391 -4.41 -10.75 -5.48
CA LEU A 391 -4.18 -10.42 -4.07
C LEU A 391 -5.37 -10.74 -3.16
N ARG A 392 -6.60 -10.64 -3.66
CA ARG A 392 -7.81 -11.07 -2.92
C ARG A 392 -8.05 -12.59 -2.93
N GLY A 393 -7.27 -13.33 -3.70
CA GLY A 393 -7.39 -14.77 -3.85
C GLY A 393 -6.05 -15.45 -3.61
N PRO A 394 -5.44 -16.05 -4.64
CA PRO A 394 -4.32 -16.97 -4.47
C PRO A 394 -3.01 -16.35 -3.95
N LEU A 395 -2.88 -15.03 -3.83
CA LEU A 395 -1.65 -14.36 -3.37
C LEU A 395 -1.72 -13.82 -1.94
N ALA A 396 -2.77 -14.17 -1.20
CA ALA A 396 -2.92 -13.84 0.21
C ALA A 396 -3.76 -14.87 0.94
N TYR A 397 -3.49 -15.08 2.23
CA TYR A 397 -4.29 -15.97 3.07
C TYR A 397 -4.23 -15.53 4.54
N GLN A 398 -5.19 -15.98 5.35
CA GLN A 398 -5.22 -15.64 6.77
C GLN A 398 -4.17 -16.47 7.53
N ARG A 399 -3.28 -15.81 8.28
CA ARG A 399 -2.11 -16.48 8.90
C ARG A 399 -2.44 -17.24 10.18
N VAL A 400 -3.57 -16.94 10.81
CA VAL A 400 -3.97 -17.49 12.11
C VAL A 400 -5.44 -17.92 12.07
N ALA A 401 -5.82 -18.83 12.97
CA ALA A 401 -7.22 -19.21 13.13
C ALA A 401 -8.09 -18.01 13.59
N ASP A 402 -9.39 -18.04 13.27
CA ASP A 402 -10.32 -16.94 13.54
C ASP A 402 -10.35 -16.50 15.00
N GLY A 403 -10.22 -17.44 15.94
CA GLY A 403 -10.19 -17.12 17.38
C GLY A 403 -8.96 -16.32 17.81
N ASN A 404 -7.92 -16.26 16.99
CA ASN A 404 -6.63 -15.61 17.27
C ASN A 404 -6.31 -14.48 16.28
N LYS A 405 -7.26 -14.07 15.42
CA LYS A 405 -6.98 -13.15 14.30
C LYS A 405 -6.79 -11.69 14.68
N LEU A 406 -6.96 -11.32 15.94
CA LEU A 406 -6.82 -9.96 16.47
C LEU A 406 -5.56 -9.85 17.32
N ASP A 407 -4.82 -8.75 17.20
CA ASP A 407 -3.65 -8.46 18.05
C ASP A 407 -4.02 -8.10 19.50
N GLU A 408 -5.25 -7.60 19.68
CA GLU A 408 -5.84 -7.18 20.93
C GLU A 408 -7.21 -7.87 21.15
N PRO A 409 -7.74 -7.90 22.39
CA PRO A 409 -9.09 -8.37 22.65
C PRO A 409 -10.15 -7.65 21.81
N ALA A 410 -11.17 -8.39 21.34
CA ALA A 410 -12.18 -7.89 20.41
C ALA A 410 -12.92 -6.62 20.90
N GLN A 411 -13.11 -6.46 22.21
CA GLN A 411 -13.74 -5.27 22.79
C GLN A 411 -12.95 -3.97 22.59
N ASN A 412 -11.67 -4.06 22.22
CA ASN A 412 -10.83 -2.90 21.94
C ASN A 412 -11.04 -2.36 20.50
N TYR A 413 -11.72 -3.12 19.65
CA TYR A 413 -12.04 -2.73 18.28
C TYR A 413 -13.37 -1.99 18.26
N LYS A 414 -13.33 -0.70 17.90
CA LYS A 414 -14.53 0.16 17.82
C LYS A 414 -15.34 -0.03 16.53
N TYR A 415 -14.89 -0.91 15.64
CA TYR A 415 -15.46 -1.18 14.34
C TYR A 415 -15.70 -2.68 14.14
N THR A 416 -16.51 -3.04 13.14
CA THR A 416 -16.74 -4.43 12.77
C THR A 416 -15.46 -5.06 12.25
N VAL A 417 -14.94 -6.05 12.99
CA VAL A 417 -13.80 -6.84 12.57
C VAL A 417 -14.13 -7.60 11.28
N PRO A 418 -13.26 -7.56 10.26
CA PRO A 418 -13.48 -8.28 9.00
C PRO A 418 -13.55 -9.79 9.22
N GLU A 419 -14.36 -10.47 8.40
CA GLU A 419 -14.47 -11.93 8.45
C GLU A 419 -13.13 -12.62 8.19
N ASN A 420 -12.35 -12.12 7.23
CA ASN A 420 -11.05 -12.65 6.86
C ASN A 420 -9.98 -11.54 6.85
N ILE A 421 -8.75 -11.91 7.20
CA ILE A 421 -7.57 -11.02 7.15
C ILE A 421 -6.53 -11.63 6.19
N PRO A 422 -6.79 -11.59 4.86
CA PRO A 422 -5.86 -12.15 3.89
C PRO A 422 -4.56 -11.36 3.91
N THR A 423 -3.51 -11.98 4.45
CA THR A 423 -2.17 -11.38 4.53
C THR A 423 -1.37 -11.82 3.31
N ILE A 424 -0.80 -10.86 2.59
CA ILE A 424 0.02 -11.09 1.41
C ILE A 424 1.20 -12.00 1.75
N TYR A 425 1.60 -12.85 0.79
CA TYR A 425 2.74 -13.75 0.91
C TYR A 425 3.47 -13.83 -0.43
N ASN A 426 4.66 -14.40 -0.49
CA ASN A 426 5.50 -14.36 -1.68
C ASN A 426 5.32 -15.56 -2.64
N PHE A 427 4.29 -16.37 -2.42
CA PHE A 427 3.93 -17.53 -3.26
C PHE A 427 4.96 -18.66 -3.33
N ILE A 428 5.99 -18.63 -2.48
CA ILE A 428 7.07 -19.63 -2.51
C ILE A 428 6.55 -21.05 -2.25
N HIS A 429 5.50 -21.20 -1.42
CA HIS A 429 4.85 -22.48 -1.13
C HIS A 429 3.65 -22.81 -2.04
N GLY A 430 3.50 -22.11 -3.17
CA GLY A 430 2.32 -22.22 -4.04
C GLY A 430 1.05 -21.69 -3.37
N PRO A 431 -0.15 -21.96 -3.94
CA PRO A 431 -1.43 -21.61 -3.33
C PRO A 431 -1.58 -22.20 -1.92
N GLN A 432 -2.15 -21.45 -0.98
CA GLN A 432 -2.35 -21.84 0.42
C GLN A 432 -3.80 -21.72 0.85
#